data_AF-A0A946Y8B3-F1
#
_entry.id   AF-A0A946Y8B3-F1
#
_cell.length_a   1.000
_cell.length_b   1.000
_cell.length_c   1.000
_cell.angle_alpha   90.00
_cell.angle_beta   90.00
_cell.angle_gamma   90.00
#
_symmetry.space_group_name_H-M   'P 1'
#
loop_
_entity.id
_entity.type
_entity.pdbx_description
1 polymer ?
#
loop_
_entity_poly.entity_id
_entity_poly.type
_entity_poly.pdbx_seq_one_letter_code
_entity_poly.pdbx_strand_id
1 'polypeptide(L)'
;MTIYDLKPAFQNLLRPICKGLANAGVTANQVTLAALLLSLACGAALALYPTARWALLLVPVWLFVRMALNAIDGMLAREHNMKSALGSLLNEIGDVVSDTAIYVAFAFVPGIDARLVILVVVLAVFTELAGVAAVQI
;
A
#
# COMPACT_ATOMS: atom_id res chain seq x y z
N MET A 1 -1.36 -26.93 -2.10
CA MET A 1 -1.15 -25.49 -1.84
C MET A 1 -2.31 -25.03 -0.99
N THR A 2 -2.06 -24.77 0.28
CA THR A 2 -3.06 -24.23 1.22
C THR A 2 -3.02 -22.70 1.18
N ILE A 3 -4.01 -22.02 1.77
CA ILE A 3 -4.01 -20.55 1.90
C ILE A 3 -2.73 -20.05 2.61
N TYR A 4 -2.14 -20.85 3.50
CA TYR A 4 -0.89 -20.53 4.19
C TYR A 4 0.35 -20.48 3.27
N ASP A 5 0.31 -21.15 2.12
CA ASP A 5 1.43 -21.20 1.17
C ASP A 5 1.46 -20.00 0.21
N LEU A 6 0.35 -19.25 0.14
CA LEU A 6 0.16 -18.18 -0.85
C LEU A 6 1.14 -17.01 -0.63
N LYS A 7 1.30 -16.60 0.64
CA LYS A 7 2.22 -15.52 1.03
C LYS A 7 3.68 -15.87 0.74
N PRO A 8 4.21 -17.04 1.16
CA PRO A 8 5.55 -17.48 0.77
C PRO A 8 5.75 -17.57 -0.75
N ALA A 9 4.78 -18.10 -1.49
CA ALA A 9 4.88 -18.23 -2.95
C ALA A 9 4.97 -16.85 -3.64
N PHE A 10 4.15 -15.90 -3.21
CA PHE A 10 4.18 -14.53 -3.72
C PHE A 10 5.51 -13.82 -3.40
N GLN A 11 6.02 -13.97 -2.18
CA GLN A 11 7.34 -13.42 -1.82
C GLN A 11 8.48 -14.06 -2.62
N ASN A 12 8.43 -15.38 -2.86
CA ASN A 12 9.42 -16.07 -3.67
C ASN A 12 9.44 -15.55 -5.11
N LEU A 13 8.29 -15.15 -5.67
CA LEU A 13 8.19 -14.52 -6.99
C LEU A 13 8.87 -13.14 -7.03
N LEU A 14 8.77 -12.37 -5.94
CA LEU A 14 9.33 -11.01 -5.84
C LEU A 14 10.81 -11.00 -5.41
N ARG A 15 11.33 -12.10 -4.86
CA ARG A 15 12.69 -12.18 -4.31
C ARG A 15 13.81 -11.84 -5.33
N PRO A 16 13.74 -12.22 -6.61
CA PRO A 16 14.72 -11.78 -7.60
C PRO A 16 14.76 -10.26 -7.78
N ILE A 17 13.58 -9.62 -7.77
CA ILE A 17 13.45 -8.16 -7.87
C ILE A 17 14.08 -7.50 -6.64
N CYS A 18 13.77 -8.02 -5.44
CA CYS A 18 14.35 -7.51 -4.19
C CYS A 18 15.87 -7.58 -4.18
N LYS A 19 16.46 -8.71 -4.64
CA LYS A 19 17.91 -8.85 -4.77
C LYS A 19 18.50 -7.84 -5.76
N GLY A 20 17.84 -7.61 -6.89
CA GLY A 20 18.24 -6.61 -7.88
C GLY A 20 18.24 -5.19 -7.29
N LEU A 21 17.18 -4.83 -6.57
CA LEU A 21 17.06 -3.53 -5.91
C LEU A 21 18.12 -3.33 -4.82
N ALA A 22 18.34 -4.34 -3.98
CA ALA A 22 19.37 -4.29 -2.94
C ALA A 22 20.78 -4.13 -3.52
N ASN A 23 21.10 -4.85 -4.60
CA ASN A 23 22.37 -4.71 -5.31
C ASN A 23 22.54 -3.32 -5.95
N ALA A 24 21.44 -2.67 -6.34
CA ALA A 24 21.43 -1.29 -6.82
C ALA A 24 21.47 -0.23 -5.70
N GLY A 25 21.54 -0.64 -4.43
CA GLY A 25 21.56 0.27 -3.28
C GLY A 25 20.20 0.91 -2.95
N VAL A 26 19.11 0.38 -3.50
CA VAL A 26 17.75 0.87 -3.20
C VAL A 26 17.37 0.41 -1.78
N THR A 27 16.89 1.36 -0.98
CA THR A 27 16.47 1.14 0.41
C THR A 27 14.98 0.81 0.50
N ALA A 28 14.58 0.11 1.56
CA ALA A 28 13.17 -0.14 1.87
C ALA A 28 12.35 1.17 1.92
N ASN A 29 12.86 2.20 2.60
CA ASN A 29 12.18 3.49 2.73
C ASN A 29 11.93 4.19 1.37
N GLN A 30 12.84 4.04 0.40
CA GLN A 30 12.63 4.58 -0.95
C GLN A 30 11.47 3.89 -1.66
N VAL A 31 11.34 2.57 -1.49
CA VAL A 31 10.22 1.80 -2.05
C VAL A 31 8.90 2.23 -1.39
N THR A 32 8.87 2.34 -0.07
CA THR A 32 7.69 2.82 0.68
C THR A 32 7.27 4.23 0.24
N LEU A 33 8.21 5.18 0.11
CA LEU A 33 7.91 6.55 -0.34
C LEU A 33 7.42 6.57 -1.79
N ALA A 34 7.99 5.74 -2.67
CA ALA A 34 7.53 5.63 -4.05
C ALA A 34 6.09 5.07 -4.11
N ALA A 35 5.79 4.03 -3.33
CA ALA A 35 4.44 3.47 -3.23
C ALA A 35 3.45 4.51 -2.70
N LEU A 36 3.83 5.31 -1.70
CA LEU A 36 3.01 6.40 -1.18
C LEU A 36 2.72 7.45 -2.25
N LEU A 37 3.76 7.99 -2.91
CA LEU A 37 3.59 9.03 -3.94
C LEU A 37 2.73 8.56 -5.11
N LEU A 38 2.93 7.33 -5.57
CA LEU A 38 2.13 6.74 -6.64
C LEU A 38 0.69 6.46 -6.20
N SER A 39 0.45 6.13 -4.93
CA SER A 39 -0.90 5.99 -4.37
C SER A 39 -1.63 7.33 -4.31
N LEU A 40 -0.94 8.40 -3.91
CA LEU A 40 -1.49 9.77 -3.99
C LEU A 40 -1.83 10.15 -5.43
N ALA A 41 -0.95 9.84 -6.39
CA ALA A 41 -1.20 10.09 -7.80
C ALA A 41 -2.39 9.27 -8.34
N CYS A 42 -2.52 8.01 -7.93
CA CYS A 42 -3.66 7.16 -8.30
C CYS A 42 -4.98 7.70 -7.73
N GLY A 43 -5.00 8.08 -6.44
CA GLY A 43 -6.17 8.70 -5.81
C GLY A 43 -6.55 10.03 -6.48
N ALA A 44 -5.56 10.88 -6.76
CA ALA A 44 -5.77 12.13 -7.47
C ALA A 44 -6.31 11.90 -8.90
N ALA A 45 -5.78 10.92 -9.63
CA ALA A 45 -6.27 10.59 -10.97
C ALA A 45 -7.75 10.16 -10.94
N LEU A 46 -8.14 9.33 -9.96
CA LEU A 46 -9.55 8.95 -9.78
C LEU A 46 -10.42 10.16 -9.40
N ALA A 47 -9.96 11.02 -8.49
CA ALA A 47 -10.71 12.19 -8.06
C ALA A 47 -10.90 13.22 -9.20
N LEU A 48 -9.90 13.39 -10.07
CA LEU A 48 -9.94 14.30 -11.22
C LEU A 48 -10.77 13.75 -12.39
N TYR A 49 -10.79 12.42 -12.57
CA TYR A 49 -11.51 11.76 -13.66
C TYR A 49 -12.48 10.69 -13.15
N PRO A 50 -13.46 11.04 -12.29
CA PRO A 50 -14.26 10.07 -11.53
C PRO A 50 -15.23 9.24 -12.38
N THR A 51 -15.54 9.70 -13.60
CA THR A 51 -16.39 8.98 -14.57
C THR A 51 -15.58 8.21 -15.62
N ALA A 52 -14.26 8.39 -15.66
CA ALA A 52 -13.43 7.77 -16.67
C ALA A 52 -13.14 6.32 -16.31
N ARG A 53 -13.51 5.40 -17.21
CA ARG A 53 -13.29 3.95 -17.00
C ARG A 53 -11.83 3.60 -16.74
N TRP A 54 -10.89 4.29 -17.39
CA TRP A 54 -9.46 4.05 -17.18
C TRP A 54 -9.02 4.39 -15.76
N ALA A 55 -9.58 5.44 -15.14
CA ALA A 55 -9.22 5.86 -13.78
C ALA A 55 -9.77 4.87 -12.75
N LEU A 56 -10.99 4.34 -12.98
CA LEU A 56 -11.57 3.27 -12.16
C LEU A 56 -10.79 1.95 -12.29
N LEU A 57 -10.36 1.58 -13.50
CA LEU A 57 -9.56 0.37 -13.74
C LEU A 57 -8.11 0.51 -13.26
N LEU A 58 -7.60 1.73 -13.13
CA LEU A 58 -6.28 1.99 -12.57
C LEU A 58 -6.21 1.56 -11.10
N VAL A 59 -7.27 1.76 -10.31
CA VAL A 59 -7.28 1.43 -8.88
C VAL A 59 -6.96 -0.05 -8.58
N PRO A 60 -7.68 -1.06 -9.11
CA PRO A 60 -7.39 -2.45 -8.78
C PRO A 60 -6.00 -2.88 -9.27
N VAL A 61 -5.55 -2.38 -10.43
CA VAL A 61 -4.19 -2.61 -10.92
C VAL A 61 -3.16 -2.02 -9.96
N TRP A 62 -3.38 -0.78 -9.52
CA TRP A 62 -2.50 -0.10 -8.59
C TRP A 62 -2.48 -0.76 -7.21
N LEU A 63 -3.62 -1.18 -6.67
CA LEU A 63 -3.69 -1.90 -5.39
C LEU A 63 -2.90 -3.21 -5.45
N PHE A 64 -2.95 -3.93 -6.57
CA PHE A 64 -2.14 -5.13 -6.77
C PHE A 64 -0.64 -4.83 -6.81
N VAL A 65 -0.24 -3.78 -7.55
CA VAL A 65 1.15 -3.32 -7.61
C VAL A 65 1.64 -2.85 -6.24
N ARG A 66 0.83 -2.08 -5.51
CA ARG A 66 1.13 -1.60 -4.17
C ARG A 66 1.35 -2.76 -3.19
N MET A 67 0.49 -3.78 -3.23
CA MET A 67 0.70 -4.99 -2.44
C MET A 67 2.05 -5.65 -2.73
N ALA A 68 2.52 -5.62 -3.99
CA ALA A 68 3.86 -6.09 -4.34
C ALA A 68 4.97 -5.17 -3.79
N LEU A 69 4.81 -3.84 -3.88
CA LEU A 69 5.78 -2.87 -3.36
C LEU A 69 5.94 -2.98 -1.83
N ASN A 70 4.83 -3.09 -1.09
CA ASN A 70 4.82 -3.30 0.36
C ASN A 70 5.38 -4.69 0.77
N ALA A 71 5.34 -5.67 -0.14
CA ALA A 71 6.04 -6.93 0.09
C ALA A 71 7.55 -6.77 -0.12
N ILE A 72 7.95 -6.01 -1.15
CA ILE A 72 9.34 -5.73 -1.50
C ILE A 72 10.03 -4.93 -0.40
N ASP A 73 9.44 -3.85 0.11
CA ASP A 73 10.08 -3.05 1.18
C ASP A 73 10.29 -3.86 2.46
N GLY A 74 9.32 -4.67 2.87
CA GLY A 74 9.40 -5.54 4.03
C GLY A 74 10.42 -6.66 3.84
N MET A 75 10.57 -7.17 2.61
CA MET A 75 11.62 -8.11 2.25
C MET A 75 13.01 -7.44 2.24
N LEU A 76 13.16 -6.23 1.70
CA LEU A 76 14.41 -5.46 1.74
C LEU A 76 14.83 -5.18 3.19
N ALA A 77 13.89 -4.75 4.03
CA ALA A 77 14.15 -4.55 5.45
C ALA A 77 14.64 -5.84 6.13
N ARG A 78 13.94 -6.97 5.93
CA ARG A 78 14.23 -8.25 6.59
C ARG A 78 15.45 -8.98 6.06
N GLU A 79 15.55 -9.13 4.74
CA GLU A 79 16.54 -9.99 4.07
C GLU A 79 17.86 -9.26 3.80
N HIS A 80 17.87 -7.92 3.79
CA HIS A 80 19.05 -7.10 3.47
C HIS A 80 19.50 -6.18 4.62
N ASN A 81 19.10 -6.48 5.87
CA ASN A 81 19.50 -5.74 7.07
C ASN A 81 19.18 -4.22 7.05
N MET A 82 18.08 -3.83 6.39
CA MET A 82 17.64 -2.43 6.28
C MET A 82 16.55 -2.04 7.29
N LYS A 83 16.29 -2.88 8.30
CA LYS A 83 15.29 -2.58 9.34
C LYS A 83 15.70 -1.35 10.17
N SER A 84 14.75 -0.46 10.40
CA SER A 84 14.88 0.65 11.34
C SER A 84 13.52 0.97 11.97
N ALA A 85 13.53 1.53 13.19
CA ALA A 85 12.30 1.94 13.87
C ALA A 85 11.57 3.04 13.08
N LEU A 86 12.32 4.01 12.54
CA LEU A 86 11.78 5.07 11.70
C LEU A 86 11.21 4.52 10.39
N GLY A 87 11.88 3.56 9.76
CA GLY A 87 11.38 2.91 8.54
C GLY A 87 10.09 2.13 8.79
N SER A 88 9.98 1.44 9.92
CA SER A 88 8.73 0.77 10.31
C SER A 88 7.59 1.77 10.50
N LEU A 89 7.85 2.88 11.21
CA LEU A 89 6.85 3.94 11.39
C LEU A 89 6.43 4.58 10.07
N LEU A 90 7.40 4.85 9.18
CA LEU A 90 7.14 5.38 7.85
C LEU A 90 6.27 4.44 7.02
N ASN A 91 6.51 3.12 7.09
CA ASN A 91 5.70 2.13 6.39
C ASN A 91 4.26 2.12 6.90
N GLU A 92 4.06 2.03 8.21
CA GLU A 92 2.72 2.01 8.81
C GLU A 92 1.92 3.28 8.47
N ILE A 93 2.52 4.47 8.66
CA ILE A 93 1.86 5.73 8.33
C ILE A 93 1.63 5.85 6.82
N GLY A 94 2.64 5.46 6.02
CA GLY A 94 2.57 5.50 4.56
C GLY A 94 1.44 4.64 4.01
N ASP A 95 1.20 3.47 4.62
CA ASP A 95 0.11 2.59 4.23
C ASP A 95 -1.25 3.19 4.53
N VAL A 96 -1.46 3.69 5.75
CA VAL A 96 -2.71 4.36 6.12
C VAL A 96 -3.00 5.57 5.22
N VAL A 97 -1.99 6.38 4.92
CA VAL A 97 -2.14 7.55 4.03
C VAL A 97 -2.44 7.12 2.60
N SER A 98 -1.77 6.08 2.10
CA SER A 98 -1.98 5.54 0.74
C SER A 98 -3.40 5.01 0.56
N ASP A 99 -3.87 4.18 1.49
CA ASP A 99 -5.22 3.63 1.50
C ASP A 99 -6.27 4.75 1.57
N THR A 100 -6.08 5.70 2.49
CA THR A 100 -6.97 6.85 2.64
C THR A 100 -7.07 7.66 1.34
N ALA A 101 -5.94 7.94 0.68
CA ALA A 101 -5.92 8.73 -0.54
C ALA A 101 -6.65 8.07 -1.70
N ILE A 102 -6.51 6.75 -1.85
CA ILE A 102 -7.20 5.99 -2.90
C ILE A 102 -8.69 5.87 -2.55
N TYR A 103 -9.04 5.54 -1.31
CA TYR A 103 -10.42 5.28 -0.92
C TYR A 103 -11.28 6.53 -0.87
N VAL A 104 -10.76 7.66 -0.36
CA VAL A 104 -11.50 8.93 -0.36
C VAL A 104 -11.80 9.40 -1.79
N ALA A 105 -10.97 9.07 -2.78
CA ALA A 105 -11.23 9.44 -4.18
C ALA A 105 -12.54 8.84 -4.74
N PHE A 106 -13.02 7.72 -4.18
CA PHE A 106 -14.32 7.16 -4.56
C PHE A 106 -15.51 8.03 -4.15
N ALA A 107 -15.35 8.95 -3.19
CA ALA A 107 -16.40 9.90 -2.83
C ALA A 107 -16.76 10.87 -3.98
N PHE A 108 -15.86 11.02 -4.96
CA PHE A 108 -16.09 11.85 -6.16
C PHE A 108 -16.74 11.07 -7.31
N VAL A 109 -16.89 9.75 -7.20
CA VAL A 109 -17.49 8.91 -8.24
C VAL A 109 -19.01 9.03 -8.21
N PRO A 110 -19.67 9.41 -9.32
CA PRO A 110 -21.11 9.55 -9.36
C PRO A 110 -21.84 8.25 -9.00
N GLY A 111 -22.85 8.35 -8.15
CA GLY A 111 -23.63 7.20 -7.67
C GLY A 111 -23.07 6.55 -6.41
N ILE A 112 -21.92 6.98 -5.90
CA ILE A 112 -21.39 6.55 -4.60
C ILE A 112 -21.73 7.60 -3.54
N ASP A 113 -22.29 7.16 -2.40
CA ASP A 113 -22.54 8.05 -1.26
C ASP A 113 -21.22 8.36 -0.53
N ALA A 114 -20.80 9.62 -0.59
CA ALA A 114 -19.58 10.11 0.07
C ALA A 114 -19.56 9.85 1.59
N ARG A 115 -20.71 9.83 2.27
CA ARG A 115 -20.79 9.55 3.71
C ARG A 115 -20.40 8.12 4.03
N LEU A 116 -20.81 7.17 3.18
CA LEU A 116 -20.43 5.77 3.31
C LEU A 116 -18.94 5.57 3.03
N VAL A 117 -18.39 6.26 2.03
CA VAL A 117 -16.94 6.24 1.76
C VAL A 117 -16.15 6.74 2.96
N ILE A 118 -16.53 7.90 3.52
CA ILE A 118 -15.87 8.46 4.71
C ILE A 118 -15.96 7.49 5.89
N LEU A 119 -17.13 6.87 6.11
CA LEU A 119 -17.31 5.87 7.16
C LEU A 119 -16.36 4.68 6.98
N VAL A 120 -16.25 4.14 5.77
CA VAL A 120 -15.34 3.02 5.45
C VAL A 120 -13.88 3.42 5.69
N VAL A 121 -13.47 4.62 5.26
CA VAL A 121 -12.11 5.13 5.48
C VAL A 121 -11.81 5.26 6.97
N VAL A 122 -12.72 5.84 7.76
CA VAL A 122 -12.57 5.97 9.21
C VAL A 122 -12.45 4.60 9.88
N LEU A 123 -13.29 3.64 9.49
CA LEU A 123 -13.23 2.27 10.02
C LEU A 123 -11.93 1.55 9.63
N ALA A 124 -11.42 1.76 8.41
CA ALA A 124 -10.15 1.21 7.96
C ALA A 124 -8.99 1.76 8.80
N VAL A 125 -8.95 3.08 9.03
CA VAL A 125 -7.96 3.72 9.91
C VAL A 125 -8.03 3.16 11.33
N PHE A 126 -9.22 3.00 11.90
CA PHE A 126 -9.36 2.38 13.22
C PHE A 126 -8.88 0.93 13.26
N THR A 127 -9.10 0.17 12.18
CA THR A 127 -8.64 -1.22 12.08
C THR A 127 -7.12 -1.30 12.08
N GLU A 128 -6.45 -0.44 11.32
CA GLU A 128 -4.99 -0.35 11.30
C GLU A 128 -4.44 0.09 12.67
N LEU A 129 -5.02 1.13 13.28
CA LEU A 129 -4.63 1.58 14.62
C LEU A 129 -4.80 0.49 15.68
N ALA A 130 -5.90 -0.27 15.63
CA ALA A 130 -6.11 -1.41 16.52
C ALA A 130 -5.06 -2.50 16.30
N GLY A 131 -4.70 -2.79 15.05
CA GLY A 131 -3.64 -3.74 14.70
C GLY A 131 -2.28 -3.34 15.25
N VAL A 132 -1.89 -2.07 15.07
CA VAL A 132 -0.63 -1.54 15.60
C VAL A 132 -0.62 -1.53 17.12
N ALA A 133 -1.73 -1.12 17.75
CA ALA A 133 -1.85 -1.09 19.22
C ALA A 133 -1.76 -2.50 19.83
N ALA A 134 -2.35 -3.51 19.17
CA ALA A 134 -2.32 -4.89 19.64
C ALA A 134 -0.91 -5.50 19.69
N VAL A 135 0.03 -5.01 18.87
CA VAL A 135 1.44 -5.45 18.89
C VAL A 135 2.23 -4.85 20.06
N GLN A 136 1.71 -3.79 20.69
CA GLN A 136 2.38 -3.06 21.77
C GLN A 136 1.97 -3.52 23.18
N ILE A 137 0.97 -4.40 23.29
CA ILE A 137 0.45 -4.97 24.54
C ILE A 137 1.00 -6.40 24.67
#